data_AF-A0A538F383-F1
#
_entry.id   AF-A0A538F383-F1
#
_cell.length_a   1.000
_cell.length_b   1.000
_cell.length_c   1.000
_cell.angle_alpha   90.00
_cell.angle_beta   90.00
_cell.angle_gamma   90.00
#
_symmetry.space_group_name_H-M   'P 1'
#
loop_
_entity.id
_entity.type
_entity.pdbx_description
1 polymer ?
#
loop_
_entity_poly.entity_id
_entity_poly.type
_entity_poly.pdbx_seq_one_letter_code
_entity_poly.pdbx_strand_id
1 'polypeptide(L)'
;MRARRFMERFTADERILTTIELHDRPYHVWKRLKRTGTHDEPRFEHMLARIPDHELFLTFVEIDGASEAKDQEPIRWFRDQLRKRDLVE
;
A
#
# COMPACT_ATOMS: atom_id res chain seq x y z
N MET A 1 -6.15 -7.87 -8.79
CA MET A 1 -6.87 -9.16 -9.02
C MET A 1 -6.13 -10.12 -9.95
N ARG A 2 -5.68 -9.73 -11.17
CA ARG A 2 -4.95 -10.67 -12.06
C ARG A 2 -3.62 -11.17 -11.47
N ALA A 3 -2.81 -10.28 -10.89
CA ALA A 3 -1.52 -10.64 -10.29
C ALA A 3 -1.66 -11.57 -9.07
N ARG A 4 -2.60 -11.26 -8.14
CA ARG A 4 -2.90 -12.13 -7.00
C ARG A 4 -3.27 -13.55 -7.44
N ARG A 5 -4.24 -13.70 -8.34
CA ARG A 5 -4.69 -15.02 -8.84
C ARG A 5 -3.60 -15.81 -9.54
N PHE A 6 -2.70 -15.12 -10.24
CA PHE A 6 -1.53 -15.76 -10.82
C PHE A 6 -0.59 -16.28 -9.72
N MET A 7 -0.33 -15.46 -8.69
CA MET A 7 0.56 -15.80 -7.59
C MET A 7 0.02 -16.90 -6.66
N GLU A 8 -1.30 -17.04 -6.52
CA GLU A 8 -1.95 -18.13 -5.76
C GLU A 8 -1.54 -19.54 -6.22
N ARG A 9 -1.00 -19.67 -7.45
CA ARG A 9 -0.46 -20.95 -7.96
C ARG A 9 0.92 -21.30 -7.43
N PHE A 10 1.62 -20.34 -6.83
CA PHE A 10 3.01 -20.44 -6.40
C PHE A 10 3.18 -20.27 -4.90
N THR A 11 2.22 -19.64 -4.21
CA THR A 11 2.21 -19.50 -2.76
C THR A 11 0.80 -19.36 -2.22
N ALA A 12 0.61 -19.81 -0.98
CA ALA A 12 -0.60 -19.59 -0.19
C ALA A 12 -0.38 -18.53 0.91
N ASP A 13 0.79 -17.86 0.95
CA ASP A 13 1.09 -16.83 1.95
C ASP A 13 0.27 -15.56 1.69
N GLU A 14 -0.75 -15.36 2.52
CA GLU A 14 -1.67 -14.21 2.41
C GLU A 14 -0.99 -12.85 2.56
N ARG A 15 0.16 -12.77 3.24
CA ARG A 15 0.93 -11.51 3.34
C ARG A 15 1.43 -11.09 1.96
N ILE A 16 1.97 -12.04 1.20
CA ILE A 16 2.47 -11.82 -0.15
C ILE A 16 1.29 -11.57 -1.11
N LEU A 17 0.26 -12.40 -1.05
CA LEU A 17 -0.90 -12.30 -1.95
C LEU A 17 -1.64 -10.98 -1.77
N THR A 18 -1.83 -10.54 -0.53
CA THR A 18 -2.48 -9.25 -0.23
C THR A 18 -1.61 -8.08 -0.63
N THR A 19 -0.29 -8.16 -0.41
CA THR A 19 0.66 -7.12 -0.84
C THR A 19 0.60 -6.92 -2.35
N ILE A 20 0.68 -8.00 -3.14
CA ILE A 20 0.55 -7.92 -4.60
C ILE A 20 -0.80 -7.36 -5.02
N GLU A 21 -1.88 -7.71 -4.33
CA GLU A 21 -3.21 -7.19 -4.65
C GLU A 21 -3.36 -5.69 -4.39
N LEU A 22 -2.76 -5.19 -3.31
CA LEU A 22 -3.03 -3.86 -2.77
C LEU A 22 -1.90 -2.83 -2.97
N HIS A 23 -0.69 -3.22 -3.42
CA HIS A 23 0.48 -2.31 -3.49
C HIS A 23 0.23 -0.98 -4.24
N ASP A 24 -0.59 -0.98 -5.29
CA ASP A 24 -0.92 0.24 -6.05
C ASP A 24 -1.96 1.15 -5.36
N ARG A 25 -2.67 0.65 -4.34
CA ARG A 25 -3.79 1.38 -3.72
C ARG A 25 -3.35 2.64 -2.98
N PRO A 26 -2.27 2.65 -2.16
CA PRO A 26 -1.79 3.87 -1.51
C PRO A 26 -1.55 5.02 -2.48
N TYR A 27 -0.91 4.75 -3.61
CA TYR A 27 -0.66 5.76 -4.64
C TYR A 27 -1.96 6.37 -5.18
N HIS A 28 -2.98 5.55 -5.44
CA HIS A 28 -4.28 6.04 -5.90
C HIS A 28 -4.99 6.91 -4.85
N VAL A 29 -4.88 6.57 -3.56
CA VAL A 29 -5.43 7.37 -2.47
C VAL A 29 -4.71 8.71 -2.38
N TRP A 30 -3.37 8.71 -2.37
CA TRP A 30 -2.56 9.92 -2.37
C TRP A 30 -2.85 10.81 -3.59
N LYS A 31 -2.91 10.24 -4.79
CA LYS A 31 -3.19 10.98 -6.03
C LYS A 31 -4.56 11.66 -5.97
N ARG A 32 -5.57 11.00 -5.41
CA ARG A 32 -6.88 11.61 -5.17
C ARG A 32 -6.79 12.74 -4.15
N LEU A 33 -6.13 12.51 -3.02
CA LEU A 33 -5.90 13.52 -1.99
C LEU A 33 -5.26 14.79 -2.57
N LYS A 34 -4.18 14.65 -3.37
CA LYS A 34 -3.51 15.80 -4.02
C LYS A 34 -4.43 16.56 -4.99
N ARG A 35 -5.35 15.87 -5.65
CA ARG A 35 -6.29 16.48 -6.60
C ARG A 35 -7.49 17.14 -5.92
N THR A 36 -8.02 16.57 -4.84
CA THR A 36 -9.29 16.99 -4.23
C THR A 36 -9.16 17.59 -2.84
N GLY A 37 -7.97 17.58 -2.24
CA GLY A 37 -7.72 18.01 -0.86
C GLY A 37 -8.23 17.04 0.21
N THR A 38 -8.97 16.00 -0.19
CA THR A 38 -9.58 15.00 0.70
C THR A 38 -9.45 13.59 0.13
N HIS A 39 -9.50 12.59 1.01
CA HIS A 39 -9.63 11.19 0.63
C HIS A 39 -10.69 10.50 1.48
N ASP A 40 -11.11 9.31 1.06
CA ASP A 40 -12.14 8.51 1.72
C ASP A 40 -11.50 7.72 2.87
N GLU A 41 -11.47 8.34 4.04
CA GLU A 41 -10.82 7.80 5.25
C GLU A 41 -11.38 6.42 5.66
N PRO A 42 -12.71 6.19 5.75
CA PRO A 42 -13.23 4.86 6.09
C PRO A 42 -12.79 3.76 5.11
N ARG A 43 -12.73 4.10 3.81
CA ARG A 43 -12.26 3.16 2.79
C ARG A 43 -10.77 2.89 2.90
N PHE A 44 -9.98 3.88 3.30
CA PHE A 44 -8.55 3.73 3.54
C PHE A 44 -8.29 2.84 4.76
N GLU A 45 -9.00 3.06 5.87
CA GLU A 45 -8.95 2.18 7.05
C GLU A 45 -9.32 0.73 6.71
N HIS A 46 -10.40 0.54 5.95
CA HIS A 46 -10.79 -0.79 5.51
C HIS A 46 -9.72 -1.47 4.63
N MET A 47 -9.00 -0.71 3.81
CA MET A 47 -7.86 -1.24 3.06
C MET A 47 -6.72 -1.65 3.98
N LEU A 48 -6.36 -0.81 4.96
CA LEU A 48 -5.29 -1.09 5.93
C LEU A 48 -5.60 -2.34 6.77
N ALA A 49 -6.84 -2.51 7.20
CA ALA A 49 -7.28 -3.67 7.97
C ALA A 49 -7.19 -5.00 7.20
N ARG A 50 -7.13 -4.96 5.86
CA ARG A 50 -6.94 -6.17 5.05
C ARG A 50 -5.48 -6.61 4.97
N ILE A 51 -4.53 -5.72 5.25
CA ILE A 51 -3.10 -6.00 5.14
C ILE A 51 -2.67 -6.78 6.40
N PRO A 52 -2.22 -8.04 6.27
CA PRO A 52 -1.88 -8.85 7.44
C PRO A 52 -0.54 -8.48 8.08
N ASP A 53 0.33 -7.80 7.33
CA ASP A 53 1.70 -7.45 7.72
C ASP A 53 2.05 -6.08 7.10
N HIS A 54 1.93 -5.01 7.90
CA HIS A 54 2.11 -3.63 7.43
C HIS A 54 3.57 -3.29 7.12
N GLU A 55 4.52 -3.89 7.84
CA GLU A 55 5.96 -3.71 7.61
C GLU A 55 6.40 -4.32 6.28
N LEU A 56 5.97 -5.56 6.00
CA LEU A 56 6.21 -6.20 4.71
C LEU A 56 5.57 -5.39 3.57
N PHE A 57 4.34 -4.94 3.78
CA PHE A 57 3.62 -4.16 2.77
C PHE A 57 4.32 -2.83 2.47
N LEU A 58 4.73 -2.10 3.51
CA LEU A 58 5.46 -0.84 3.37
C LEU A 58 6.79 -1.06 2.65
N THR A 59 7.57 -2.06 3.07
CA THR A 59 8.85 -2.42 2.44
C THR A 59 8.67 -2.71 0.95
N PHE A 60 7.61 -3.45 0.58
CA PHE A 60 7.31 -3.73 -0.82
C PHE A 60 6.98 -2.46 -1.62
N VAL A 61 6.12 -1.59 -1.08
CA VAL A 61 5.75 -0.31 -1.71
C VAL A 61 6.97 0.59 -1.90
N GLU A 62 7.87 0.61 -0.93
CA GLU A 62 9.13 1.35 -1.01
C GLU A 62 10.03 0.83 -2.14
N ILE A 63 10.23 -0.50 -2.21
CA ILE A 63 11.06 -1.12 -3.26
C ILE A 63 10.45 -0.93 -4.65
N ASP A 64 9.14 -1.14 -4.82
CA ASP A 64 8.46 -0.93 -6.10
C ASP A 64 8.49 0.55 -6.55
N GLY A 65 8.47 1.46 -5.58
CA GLY A 65 8.55 2.90 -5.77
C GLY A 65 9.96 3.48 -5.90
N ALA A 66 11.02 2.71 -5.62
CA ALA A 66 12.39 3.20 -5.48
C ALA A 66 13.13 3.54 -6.80
N SER A 67 12.47 3.56 -7.95
CA SER A 67 13.15 3.95 -9.21
C SER A 67 13.47 5.45 -9.21
N GLU A 68 14.69 5.83 -9.61
CA GLU A 68 15.25 7.21 -9.55
C GLU A 68 14.37 8.31 -10.22
N ALA A 69 13.44 7.93 -11.10
CA ALA A 69 12.53 8.85 -11.77
C ALA A 69 11.17 9.04 -11.07
N LYS A 70 10.87 8.34 -9.97
CA LYS A 70 9.56 8.38 -9.30
C LYS A 70 9.53 9.37 -8.13
N ASP A 71 8.44 10.13 -8.05
CA ASP A 71 8.11 10.98 -6.91
C ASP A 71 8.02 10.15 -5.61
N GLN A 72 8.81 10.53 -4.62
CA GLN A 72 8.90 9.89 -3.31
C GLN A 72 7.83 10.42 -2.32
N GLU A 73 7.13 11.50 -2.65
CA GLU A 73 6.04 12.06 -1.84
C GLU A 73 4.94 11.04 -1.49
N PRO A 74 4.39 10.22 -2.42
CA PRO A 74 3.38 9.22 -2.07
C PRO A 74 3.87 8.18 -1.07
N ILE A 75 5.13 7.76 -1.17
CA ILE A 75 5.72 6.76 -0.27
C ILE A 75 5.89 7.36 1.13
N ARG A 76 6.43 8.57 1.24
CA ARG A 76 6.54 9.29 2.52
C ARG A 76 5.17 9.51 3.15
N TRP A 77 4.20 9.97 2.38
CA TRP A 77 2.83 10.16 2.85
C TRP A 77 2.25 8.86 3.41
N PHE A 78 2.42 7.75 2.70
CA PHE A 78 1.88 6.46 3.13
C PHE A 78 2.56 5.98 4.42
N ARG A 79 3.89 6.08 4.52
CA ARG A 79 4.64 5.78 5.75
C ARG A 79 4.12 6.59 6.94
N ASP A 80 3.91 7.90 6.75
CA ASP A 80 3.38 8.76 7.79
C ASP A 80 1.96 8.37 8.22
N GLN A 81 1.12 7.89 7.30
CA GLN A 81 -0.22 7.38 7.65
C GLN A 81 -0.15 6.11 8.51
N LEU A 82 0.79 5.20 8.23
CA LEU A 82 0.97 3.98 9.00
C LEU A 82 1.52 4.28 10.40
N ARG A 83 2.51 5.17 10.51
CA ARG A 83 3.05 5.63 11.81
C ARG A 83 2.03 6.32 12.69
N LYS A 84 1.19 7.19 12.11
CA LYS A 84 0.10 7.85 12.84
C LYS A 84 -0.93 6.89 13.44
N ARG A 85 -0.92 5.63 13.00
CA ARG A 85 -1.83 4.56 13.42
C ARG A 85 -1.11 3.47 14.21
N ASP A 86 0.17 3.67 14.55
CA ASP A 86 1.00 2.70 15.25
C ASP A 86 1.06 1.32 14.52
N LEU A 87 0.99 1.33 13.19
CA LEU A 87 1.05 0.11 12.36
C LEU A 87 2.47 -0.27 11.94
N VAL A 88 3.41 0.67 12.05
CA VAL A 88 4.84 0.52 11.74
C VAL A 88 5.65 1.46 12.65
N GLU A 89 6.95 1.21 12.81
CA GLU A 89 7.87 2.07 13.59
C GLU A 89 8.27 3.40 12.89
#